data_AF-A0A3B8WBS3-F1
#
_entry.id   AF-A0A3B8WBS3-F1
#
_cell.length_a   1.000
_cell.length_b   1.000
_cell.length_c   1.000
_cell.angle_alpha   90.00
_cell.angle_beta   90.00
_cell.angle_gamma   90.00
#
_symmetry.space_group_name_H-M   'P 1'
#
loop_
_entity.id
_entity.type
_entity.pdbx_description
1 polymer ?
#
loop_
_entity_poly.entity_id
_entity_poly.type
_entity_poly.pdbx_seq_one_letter_code
_entity_poly.pdbx_strand_id
1 'polypeptide(L)'
;ELKEAWQMAEAGTGDRDAVEDELGDLLFVCVNLARFLKVNPEQALKRTNHKFDARFRAIERVLEKEGRNLDEETLEALDAVWQSVKGVEKE
;
A
#
# COMPACT_ATOMS: atom_id res chain seq x y z
N GLU A 1 -0.42 21.56 1.73
CA GLU A 1 1.01 21.23 1.93
C GLU A 1 1.39 20.01 1.08
N LEU A 2 1.44 18.75 1.57
CA LEU A 2 1.82 17.58 0.73
C LEU A 2 1.16 17.49 -0.66
N LYS A 3 -0.18 17.62 -0.74
CA LYS A 3 -0.91 17.52 -2.03
C LYS A 3 -0.53 18.64 -3.00
N GLU A 4 -0.28 19.84 -2.49
CA GLU A 4 0.11 21.00 -3.30
C GLU A 4 1.55 20.86 -3.78
N ALA A 5 2.46 20.43 -2.90
CA ALA A 5 3.84 20.12 -3.24
C ALA A 5 3.90 19.06 -4.36
N TRP A 6 3.10 18.00 -4.25
CA TRP A 6 3.03 16.95 -5.28
C TRP A 6 2.50 17.47 -6.62
N GLN A 7 1.42 18.26 -6.62
CA GLN A 7 0.86 18.84 -7.84
C GLN A 7 1.83 19.77 -8.56
N MET A 8 2.59 20.58 -7.80
CA MET A 8 3.63 21.44 -8.39
C MET A 8 4.78 20.61 -8.96
N ALA A 9 5.25 19.58 -8.25
CA ALA A 9 6.31 18.70 -8.73
C ALA A 9 5.88 17.94 -10.00
N GLU A 10 4.64 17.47 -10.08
CA GLU A 10 4.08 16.81 -11.27
C GLU A 10 3.95 17.78 -12.46
N ALA A 11 3.56 19.02 -12.20
CA ALA A 11 3.52 20.09 -13.21
C ALA A 11 4.91 20.60 -13.63
N GLY A 12 6.00 20.10 -13.02
CA GLY A 12 7.36 20.54 -13.26
C GLY A 12 7.68 21.95 -12.73
N THR A 13 6.80 22.51 -11.90
CA THR A 13 6.92 23.86 -11.32
C THR A 13 7.28 23.83 -9.83
N GLY A 14 7.35 22.64 -9.23
CA GLY A 14 7.71 22.41 -7.83
C GLY A 14 8.93 21.51 -7.68
N ASP A 15 9.47 21.51 -6.47
CA ASP A 15 10.63 20.71 -6.08
C ASP A 15 10.18 19.34 -5.56
N ARG A 16 10.87 18.27 -5.97
CA ARG A 16 10.64 16.93 -5.43
C ARG A 16 11.07 16.83 -3.97
N ASP A 17 12.06 17.64 -3.57
CA ASP A 17 12.53 17.69 -2.19
C ASP A 17 11.40 18.14 -1.24
N ALA A 18 10.56 19.08 -1.67
CA ALA A 18 9.39 19.52 -0.91
C ALA A 18 8.33 18.42 -0.74
N VAL A 19 8.19 17.51 -1.71
CA VAL A 19 7.30 16.34 -1.57
C VAL A 19 7.87 15.35 -0.57
N GLU A 20 9.19 15.14 -0.60
CA GLU A 20 9.88 14.25 0.33
C GLU A 20 9.79 14.75 1.77
N ASP A 21 9.99 16.04 2.01
CA ASP A 21 9.85 16.67 3.34
C ASP A 21 8.45 16.44 3.93
N GLU A 22 7.42 16.79 3.16
CA GLU A 22 6.01 16.66 3.56
C GLU A 22 5.60 15.20 3.80
N LEU A 23 6.10 14.27 2.97
CA LEU A 23 5.87 12.85 3.15
C LEU A 23 6.58 12.34 4.41
N GLY A 24 7.79 12.84 4.68
CA GLY A 24 8.56 12.57 5.89
C GLY A 24 7.79 12.96 7.16
N ASP A 25 7.19 14.15 7.18
CA ASP A 25 6.38 14.63 8.30
C ASP A 25 5.15 13.74 8.54
N LEU A 26 4.46 13.33 7.47
CA LEU A 26 3.33 12.40 7.58
C LEU A 26 3.76 11.05 8.18
N LEU A 27 4.86 10.48 7.69
CA LEU A 27 5.42 9.24 8.23
C LEU A 27 5.83 9.39 9.69
N PHE A 28 6.45 10.52 10.06
CA PHE A 28 6.84 10.83 11.43
C PHE A 28 5.63 10.89 12.37
N VAL A 29 4.54 11.54 11.95
CA VAL A 29 3.27 11.57 12.69
C VAL A 29 2.71 10.16 12.86
N CYS A 30 2.68 9.32 11.81
CA CYS A 30 2.23 7.93 11.92
C CYS A 30 3.07 7.11 12.91
N VAL A 31 4.39 7.25 12.88
CA VAL A 31 5.31 6.58 13.81
C VAL A 31 5.05 7.04 15.25
N ASN A 32 4.85 8.34 15.47
CA ASN A 32 4.57 8.86 16.80
C ASN A 32 3.19 8.44 17.32
N LEU A 33 2.18 8.37 16.45
CA LEU A 33 0.88 7.83 16.80
C LEU A 33 0.99 6.37 17.25
N ALA A 34 1.76 5.54 16.53
CA ALA A 34 2.01 4.15 16.94
C ALA A 34 2.66 4.08 18.33
N ARG A 35 3.67 4.92 18.61
CA ARG A 35 4.31 5.01 19.93
C ARG A 35 3.33 5.44 21.03
N PHE A 36 2.50 6.44 20.76
CA PHE A 36 1.46 6.91 21.69
C PHE A 36 0.48 5.78 22.05
N LEU A 37 0.11 4.96 21.05
CA LEU A 37 -0.73 3.77 21.23
C LEU A 37 0.02 2.56 21.82
N LYS A 38 1.30 2.71 22.18
CA LYS A 38 2.18 1.65 22.69
C LYS A 38 2.33 0.48 21.71
N VAL A 39 2.22 0.76 20.42
CA VAL A 39 2.46 -0.19 19.33
C VAL A 39 3.88 0.03 18.79
N ASN A 40 4.62 -1.05 18.54
CA ASN A 40 5.88 -0.96 17.82
C ASN A 40 5.59 -0.74 16.31
N PRO A 41 5.94 0.42 15.74
CA PRO A 41 5.61 0.76 14.35
C PRO A 41 6.27 -0.17 13.33
N GLU A 42 7.52 -0.58 13.56
CA GLU A 42 8.25 -1.50 12.69
C GLU A 42 7.55 -2.86 12.62
N GLN A 43 7.15 -3.40 13.78
CA GLN A 43 6.44 -4.68 13.85
C GLN A 43 5.04 -4.58 13.22
N ALA A 44 4.33 -3.46 13.40
CA ALA A 44 3.04 -3.22 12.77
C ALA A 44 3.16 -3.17 11.23
N LEU A 45 4.19 -2.48 10.72
CA LEU A 45 4.48 -2.43 9.30
C LEU A 45 4.87 -3.81 8.76
N LYS A 46 5.74 -4.54 9.46
CA LYS A 46 6.16 -5.91 9.08
C LYS A 46 4.96 -6.86 8.97
N ARG A 47 4.03 -6.83 9.93
CA ARG A 47 2.79 -7.62 9.88
C ARG A 47 1.93 -7.25 8.68
N THR A 48 1.87 -5.97 8.34
CA THR A 48 1.14 -5.48 7.18
C THR A 48 1.78 -5.99 5.89
N ASN A 49 3.10 -5.89 5.75
CA ASN A 49 3.83 -6.40 4.59
C ASN A 49 3.61 -7.91 4.39
N HIS A 50 3.68 -8.72 5.45
CA HIS A 50 3.39 -10.16 5.37
C HIS A 50 1.96 -10.44 4.88
N LYS A 51 0.98 -9.66 5.36
CA LYS A 51 -0.43 -9.78 4.91
C LYS A 51 -0.58 -9.42 3.43
N PHE A 52 0.13 -8.40 2.95
CA PHE A 52 0.11 -8.05 1.52
C PHE A 52 0.78 -9.12 0.66
N ASP A 53 1.94 -9.66 1.07
CA ASP A 53 2.61 -10.78 0.38
C ASP A 53 1.70 -12.02 0.29
N ALA A 54 1.08 -12.41 1.42
CA ALA A 54 0.18 -13.56 1.46
C ALA A 54 -1.01 -13.40 0.50
N ARG A 55 -1.61 -12.20 0.44
CA ARG A 55 -2.73 -11.91 -0.45
C ARG A 55 -2.33 -11.86 -1.91
N PHE A 56 -1.17 -11.30 -2.22
CA PHE A 56 -0.67 -11.27 -3.59
C PHE A 56 -0.44 -12.68 -4.12
N ARG A 57 0.21 -13.54 -3.33
CA ARG A 57 0.38 -14.97 -3.66
C ARG A 57 -0.95 -15.70 -3.85
N ALA A 58 -1.96 -15.35 -3.07
CA ALA A 58 -3.28 -15.95 -3.21
C ALA A 58 -3.98 -15.47 -4.48
N ILE A 59 -3.83 -14.20 -4.88
CA ILE A 59 -4.31 -13.69 -6.16
C ILE A 59 -3.64 -14.43 -7.32
N GLU A 60 -2.31 -14.56 -7.30
CA GLU A 60 -1.56 -15.30 -8.32
C GLU A 60 -2.10 -16.73 -8.50
N ARG A 61 -2.36 -17.45 -7.39
CA ARG A 61 -2.94 -18.80 -7.43
C ARG A 61 -4.36 -18.84 -7.98
N VAL A 62 -5.17 -17.82 -7.72
CA VAL A 62 -6.55 -17.74 -8.25
C VAL A 62 -6.48 -17.52 -9.76
N LEU A 63 -5.65 -16.58 -10.21
CA LEU A 63 -5.48 -16.31 -11.63
C LEU A 63 -4.90 -17.52 -12.38
N GLU A 64 -3.90 -18.20 -11.81
CA GLU A 64 -3.33 -19.41 -12.38
C GLU A 64 -4.38 -20.52 -12.55
N LYS A 65 -5.26 -20.73 -11.56
CA LYS A 65 -6.36 -21.70 -11.65
C LYS A 65 -7.39 -21.32 -12.72
N GLU A 66 -7.58 -20.05 -12.96
CA GLU A 66 -8.47 -19.52 -14.00
C GLU A 66 -7.80 -19.43 -15.37
N GLY A 67 -6.51 -19.79 -15.49
CA GLY A 67 -5.74 -19.70 -16.72
C GLY A 67 -5.45 -18.25 -17.16
N ARG A 68 -5.45 -17.32 -16.22
CA ARG A 68 -5.26 -15.87 -16.41
C ARG A 68 -3.86 -15.45 -15.99
N ASN A 69 -3.30 -14.44 -16.65
CA ASN A 69 -1.98 -13.91 -16.34
C ASN A 69 -2.09 -12.57 -15.60
N LEU A 70 -1.43 -12.46 -14.44
CA LEU A 70 -1.41 -11.26 -13.61
C LEU A 70 -1.01 -9.99 -14.38
N ASP A 71 -0.01 -10.09 -15.27
CA ASP A 71 0.52 -8.94 -16.02
C ASP A 71 -0.46 -8.44 -17.10
N GLU A 72 -1.47 -9.25 -17.45
CA GLU A 72 -2.47 -8.95 -18.47
C GLU A 72 -3.81 -8.49 -17.86
N GLU A 73 -3.91 -8.47 -16.53
CA GLU A 73 -5.12 -8.09 -15.80
C GLU A 73 -5.23 -6.58 -15.58
N THR A 74 -6.47 -6.08 -15.54
CA THR A 74 -6.72 -4.69 -15.13
C THR A 74 -6.72 -4.57 -13.61
N LEU A 75 -6.46 -3.36 -13.10
CA LEU A 75 -6.49 -3.08 -11.66
C LEU A 75 -7.86 -3.40 -11.04
N GLU A 76 -8.94 -3.19 -11.77
CA GLU A 76 -10.31 -3.51 -11.33
C GLU A 76 -10.51 -5.02 -11.19
N ALA A 77 -9.98 -5.80 -12.14
CA ALA A 77 -10.05 -7.26 -12.08
C ALA A 77 -9.22 -7.81 -10.91
N LEU A 78 -8.01 -7.27 -10.71
CA LEU A 78 -7.17 -7.62 -9.57
C LEU A 78 -7.80 -7.22 -8.23
N ASP A 79 -8.47 -6.06 -8.14
CA ASP A 79 -9.19 -5.67 -6.92
C ASP A 79 -10.35 -6.62 -6.62
N ALA A 80 -11.09 -7.08 -7.64
CA ALA A 80 -12.15 -8.06 -7.44
C ALA A 80 -11.62 -9.40 -6.87
N VAL A 81 -10.49 -9.90 -7.38
CA VAL A 81 -9.82 -11.09 -6.83
C VAL A 81 -9.24 -10.80 -5.45
N TRP A 82 -8.70 -9.60 -5.23
CA TRP A 82 -8.21 -9.17 -3.92
C TRP A 82 -9.31 -9.17 -2.86
N GLN A 83 -10.52 -8.67 -3.17
CA GLN A 83 -11.65 -8.71 -2.24
C GLN A 83 -12.09 -10.15 -1.93
N SER A 84 -12.06 -11.06 -2.91
CA SER A 84 -12.41 -12.46 -2.69
C SER A 84 -11.39 -13.16 -1.77
N VAL A 85 -10.09 -12.89 -1.95
CA VAL A 85 -8.99 -13.41 -1.12
C VAL A 85 -8.99 -12.82 0.29
N LYS A 86 -9.27 -11.52 0.42
CA LYS A 86 -9.36 -10.83 1.72
C LYS A 86 -10.46 -11.39 2.62
N GLY A 87 -11.52 -11.95 2.02
CA GLY A 87 -12.60 -12.64 2.74
C GLY A 87 -12.19 -13.97 3.37
N VAL A 88 -11.11 -14.60 2.88
CA VAL A 88 -10.63 -15.91 3.36
C VAL A 88 -9.81 -15.79 4.65
N GLU A 89 -9.32 -14.60 5.01
CA GLU A 89 -8.57 -14.34 6.26
C GLU A 89 -9.46 -14.03 7.48
N LYS A 90 -10.79 -14.12 7.38
CA LYS A 90 -11.68 -14.05 8.56
C LYS A 90 -11.74 -15.42 9.25
N GLU A 91 -10.64 -15.86 9.84
CA GLU A 91 -10.59 -16.91 10.87
C GLU A 91 -9.29 -16.81 11.69
#